data_AF-A0A0C3JIT1-F1
#
_entry.id   AF-A0A0C3JIT1-F1
#
_cell.length_a   1.000
_cell.length_b   1.000
_cell.length_c   1.000
_cell.angle_alpha   90.00
_cell.angle_beta   90.00
_cell.angle_gamma   90.00
#
_symmetry.space_group_name_H-M   'P 1'
#
loop_
_entity.id
_entity.type
_entity.pdbx_description
1 polymer ?
#
loop_
_entity_poly.entity_id
_entity_poly.type
_entity_poly.pdbx_seq_one_letter_code
_entity_poly.pdbx_strand_id
1 'polypeptide(L)'
;PPALLFYAIRNILYPTFILGQIPDLLNLLTTIEGLRQFATKKIGHILVLNQLYIERPPDDREVRVLTMKEIRALTSCQAQSESLRKQYFLLLKNLCQAYIHYLWTSPESCLLAKRLNDFFPGCLEGYSQPSSLRFQMDLSENERAEFGELKEEVSTWMKTILEWEYEREKSGKRQG
;
A
#
# COMPACT_ATOMS: atom_id res chain seq x y z
N PRO A 1 -10.26 35.49 -5.52
CA PRO A 1 -9.69 36.23 -4.36
C PRO A 1 -8.18 35.97 -4.22
N PRO A 2 -7.35 36.97 -3.87
CA PRO A 2 -5.90 36.83 -3.75
C PRO A 2 -5.46 35.69 -2.81
N ALA A 3 -6.22 35.43 -1.75
CA ALA A 3 -5.96 34.33 -0.81
C ALA A 3 -5.95 32.93 -1.46
N LEU A 4 -6.80 32.71 -2.48
CA LEU A 4 -6.84 31.46 -3.25
C LEU A 4 -5.59 31.27 -4.12
N LEU A 5 -5.04 32.37 -4.67
CA LEU A 5 -3.81 32.34 -5.45
C LEU A 5 -2.59 32.09 -4.56
N PHE A 6 -2.52 32.72 -3.38
CA PHE A 6 -1.46 32.44 -2.39
C PHE A 6 -1.51 31.00 -1.88
N TYR A 7 -2.71 30.45 -1.64
CA TYR A 7 -2.90 29.05 -1.29
C TYR A 7 -2.40 28.12 -2.41
N ALA A 8 -2.76 28.40 -3.67
CA ALA A 8 -2.30 27.63 -4.82
C ALA A 8 -0.77 27.70 -5.00
N ILE A 9 -0.16 28.89 -4.91
CA ILE A 9 1.30 29.08 -4.97
C ILE A 9 1.99 28.32 -3.84
N ARG A 10 1.43 28.36 -2.62
CA ARG A 10 1.98 27.64 -1.47
C ARG A 10 1.88 26.12 -1.66
N ASN A 11 0.79 25.60 -2.22
CA ASN A 11 0.65 24.18 -2.52
C ASN A 11 1.57 23.70 -3.66
N ILE A 12 1.94 24.59 -4.59
CA ILE A 12 2.95 24.29 -5.63
C ILE A 12 4.35 24.26 -5.02
N LEU A 13 4.69 25.25 -4.20
CA LEU A 13 6.02 25.37 -3.57
C LEU A 13 6.22 24.36 -2.43
N TYR A 14 5.14 23.98 -1.75
CA TYR A 14 5.11 23.08 -0.60
C TYR A 14 3.92 22.14 -0.73
N PRO A 15 4.04 21.05 -1.52
CA PRO A 15 2.94 20.12 -1.72
C PRO A 15 2.55 19.50 -0.38
N THR A 16 1.37 19.86 0.11
CA THR A 16 0.77 19.22 1.28
C THR A 16 0.18 17.88 0.84
N PHE A 17 0.46 16.82 1.61
CA PHE A 17 -0.11 15.51 1.35
C PHE A 17 -1.64 15.56 1.44
N ILE A 18 -2.33 15.27 0.33
CA ILE A 18 -3.79 15.30 0.25
C ILE A 18 -4.31 13.94 0.69
N LEU A 19 -4.76 13.84 1.95
CA LEU A 19 -5.27 12.59 2.53
C LEU A 19 -6.42 11.98 1.70
N GLY A 20 -7.26 12.81 1.08
CA GLY A 20 -8.31 12.38 0.16
C GLY A 20 -7.85 11.52 -1.02
N GLN A 21 -6.58 11.65 -1.44
CA GLN A 21 -5.99 10.93 -2.57
C GLN A 21 -5.26 9.63 -2.17
N ILE A 22 -5.28 9.25 -0.89
CA ILE A 22 -4.66 8.00 -0.43
C ILE A 22 -5.12 6.78 -1.24
N PRO A 23 -6.42 6.58 -1.57
CA PRO A 23 -6.84 5.42 -2.37
C PRO A 23 -6.16 5.34 -3.75
N ASP A 24 -5.97 6.48 -4.42
CA ASP A 24 -5.30 6.54 -5.72
C ASP A 24 -3.80 6.27 -5.57
N LEU A 25 -3.19 6.84 -4.54
CA LEU A 25 -1.79 6.58 -4.19
C LEU A 25 -1.55 5.09 -3.91
N LEU A 26 -2.44 4.43 -3.18
CA LEU A 26 -2.35 3.00 -2.92
C LEU A 26 -2.37 2.18 -4.22
N ASN A 27 -3.26 2.50 -5.15
CA ASN A 27 -3.32 1.84 -6.46
C ASN A 27 -2.04 2.08 -7.30
N LEU A 28 -1.48 3.29 -7.26
CA LEU A 28 -0.23 3.61 -7.94
C LEU A 28 0.94 2.83 -7.32
N LEU A 29 1.03 2.78 -6.00
CA LEU A 29 2.06 2.04 -5.28
C LEU A 29 1.98 0.54 -5.60
N THR A 30 0.78 -0.05 -5.64
CA THR A 30 0.61 -1.44 -6.06
C THR A 30 1.07 -1.68 -7.49
N THR A 31 0.82 -0.73 -8.39
CA THR A 31 1.26 -0.85 -9.79
C THR A 31 2.79 -0.81 -9.88
N ILE A 32 3.43 0.10 -9.15
CA ILE A 32 4.89 0.21 -9.06
C ILE A 32 5.49 -1.07 -8.47
N GLU A 33 4.88 -1.60 -7.40
CA GLU A 33 5.32 -2.84 -6.78
C GLU A 33 5.20 -4.04 -7.74
N GLY A 34 4.09 -4.13 -8.49
CA GLY A 34 3.93 -5.16 -9.52
C GLY A 34 5.03 -5.10 -10.59
N LEU A 35 5.39 -3.89 -11.05
CA LEU A 35 6.51 -3.68 -11.98
C LEU A 35 7.85 -4.08 -11.36
N ARG A 36 8.08 -3.73 -10.08
CA ARG A 36 9.30 -4.09 -9.36
C ARG A 36 9.44 -5.60 -9.24
N GLN A 37 8.40 -6.31 -8.81
CA GLN A 37 8.40 -7.77 -8.73
C GLN A 37 8.63 -8.42 -10.10
N PHE A 38 7.98 -7.90 -11.14
CA PHE A 38 8.18 -8.38 -12.51
C PHE A 38 9.63 -8.22 -12.95
N ALA A 39 10.23 -7.05 -12.71
CA ALA A 39 11.63 -6.80 -13.00
C ALA A 39 12.53 -7.78 -12.23
N THR A 40 12.34 -7.94 -10.91
CA THR A 40 13.13 -8.89 -10.10
C THR A 40 13.04 -10.33 -10.64
N LYS A 41 11.85 -10.79 -11.03
CA LYS A 41 11.67 -12.12 -11.65
C LYS A 41 12.43 -12.25 -12.97
N LYS A 42 12.35 -11.23 -13.83
CA LYS A 42 13.09 -11.18 -15.09
C LYS A 42 14.60 -11.17 -14.88
N ILE A 43 15.08 -10.43 -13.89
CA ILE A 43 16.50 -10.40 -13.50
C ILE A 43 16.96 -11.80 -13.14
N GLY A 44 16.21 -12.54 -12.31
CA GLY A 44 16.53 -13.92 -11.96
C GLY A 44 16.67 -14.83 -13.18
N HIS A 45 15.72 -14.75 -14.13
CA HIS A 45 15.80 -15.52 -15.38
C HIS A 45 17.00 -15.13 -16.24
N ILE A 46 17.29 -13.83 -16.36
CA ILE A 46 18.43 -13.33 -17.13
C ILE A 46 19.75 -13.84 -16.54
N LEU A 47 19.90 -13.84 -15.22
CA LEU A 47 21.11 -14.34 -14.56
C LEU A 47 21.31 -15.84 -14.79
N VAL A 48 20.23 -16.64 -14.72
CA VAL A 48 20.28 -18.08 -15.01
C VAL A 48 20.64 -18.36 -16.47
N LEU A 49 20.02 -17.65 -17.42
CA LEU A 49 20.33 -17.78 -18.85
C LEU A 49 21.76 -17.34 -19.16
N ASN A 50 22.22 -16.25 -18.55
CA ASN A 50 23.59 -15.78 -18.70
C ASN A 50 24.60 -16.82 -18.23
N GLN A 51 24.34 -17.48 -17.09
CA GLN A 51 25.18 -18.57 -16.59
C GLN A 51 25.21 -19.75 -17.58
N LEU A 52 24.06 -20.16 -18.11
CA LEU A 52 23.96 -21.23 -19.10
C LEU A 52 24.79 -20.93 -20.37
N TYR A 53 24.73 -19.70 -20.88
CA TYR A 53 25.49 -19.31 -22.07
C TYR A 53 26.99 -19.18 -21.82
N ILE A 54 27.41 -18.89 -20.58
CA ILE A 54 28.83 -18.95 -20.19
C ILE A 54 29.31 -20.41 -20.18
N GLU A 55 28.51 -21.33 -19.64
CA GLU A 55 28.88 -22.75 -19.50
C GLU A 55 28.77 -23.53 -20.81
N ARG A 56 27.80 -23.17 -21.66
CA ARG A 56 27.51 -23.84 -22.94
C ARG A 56 27.33 -22.78 -24.04
N PRO A 57 28.43 -22.25 -24.59
CA PRO A 57 28.35 -21.32 -25.69
C PRO A 57 27.70 -22.00 -26.90
N PRO A 58 26.68 -21.41 -27.54
CA PRO A 58 26.08 -21.99 -28.73
C PRO A 58 27.04 -21.90 -29.92
N ASP A 59 27.17 -23.00 -30.65
CA ASP A 59 28.15 -23.17 -31.75
C ASP A 59 27.95 -22.20 -32.94
N ASP A 60 26.81 -21.50 -33.05
CA ASP A 60 26.42 -20.81 -34.29
C ASP A 60 25.74 -19.44 -34.10
N ARG A 61 25.92 -18.79 -32.93
CA ARG A 61 25.41 -17.41 -32.71
C ARG A 61 26.34 -16.57 -31.86
N GLU A 62 26.53 -15.32 -32.26
CA GLU A 62 27.13 -14.25 -31.42
C GLU A 62 26.20 -13.92 -30.24
N VAL A 63 26.16 -14.78 -29.24
CA VAL A 63 25.44 -14.50 -27.99
C VAL A 63 26.32 -13.61 -27.12
N ARG A 64 25.91 -12.35 -26.98
CA ARG A 64 26.58 -11.40 -26.08
C ARG A 64 26.17 -11.68 -24.63
N VAL A 65 27.13 -12.15 -23.85
CA VAL A 65 27.01 -12.37 -22.40
C VAL A 65 27.10 -11.03 -21.66
N LEU A 66 26.48 -10.95 -20.49
CA LEU A 66 26.56 -9.80 -19.59
C LEU A 66 27.99 -9.58 -19.07
N THR A 67 28.34 -8.32 -18.90
CA THR A 67 29.58 -7.90 -18.23
C THR A 67 29.49 -8.12 -16.72
N MET A 68 30.65 -8.26 -16.06
CA MET A 68 30.72 -8.34 -14.59
C MET A 68 30.14 -7.11 -13.87
N LYS A 69 30.06 -5.96 -14.55
CA LYS A 69 29.40 -4.76 -13.99
C LYS A 69 27.88 -4.92 -14.00
N GLU A 70 27.32 -5.42 -15.11
CA GLU A 70 25.88 -5.66 -15.24
C GLU A 70 25.40 -6.76 -14.30
N ILE A 71 26.15 -7.87 -14.19
CA ILE A 71 25.84 -8.96 -13.24
C ILE A 71 25.78 -8.41 -11.81
N ARG A 72 26.79 -7.65 -11.38
CA ARG A 72 26.81 -7.05 -10.03
C ARG A 72 25.62 -6.11 -9.78
N ALA A 73 25.26 -5.29 -10.76
CA ALA A 73 24.11 -4.39 -10.64
C ALA A 73 22.81 -5.18 -10.48
N LEU A 74 22.60 -6.20 -11.32
CA LEU A 74 21.41 -7.06 -11.29
C LEU A 74 21.30 -7.85 -9.97
N THR A 75 22.40 -8.43 -9.49
CA THR A 75 22.44 -9.13 -8.20
C THR A 75 22.16 -8.19 -7.03
N SER A 76 22.69 -6.96 -7.06
CA SER A 76 22.40 -5.95 -6.03
C SER A 76 20.91 -5.59 -5.98
N CYS A 77 20.27 -5.40 -7.15
CA CYS A 77 18.83 -5.17 -7.23
C CYS A 77 18.03 -6.33 -6.64
N GLN A 78 18.42 -7.57 -6.91
CA GLN A 78 17.75 -8.75 -6.36
C GLN A 78 17.93 -8.85 -4.83
N ALA A 79 19.12 -8.56 -4.33
CA ALA A 79 19.41 -8.59 -2.88
C ALA A 79 18.56 -7.57 -2.10
N GLN A 80 18.25 -6.42 -2.69
CA GLN A 80 17.42 -5.38 -2.06
C GLN A 80 15.92 -5.69 -2.11
N SER A 81 15.49 -6.67 -2.91
CA SER A 81 14.08 -6.91 -3.21
C SER A 81 13.21 -7.18 -1.97
N GLU A 82 13.73 -7.93 -0.99
CA GLU A 82 12.98 -8.25 0.23
C GLU A 82 12.85 -7.02 1.16
N SER A 83 13.92 -6.23 1.30
CA SER A 83 13.87 -4.99 2.09
C SER A 83 12.87 -3.99 1.50
N LEU A 84 12.88 -3.83 0.17
CA LEU A 84 11.92 -2.96 -0.52
C LEU A 84 10.48 -3.46 -0.37
N ARG A 85 10.26 -4.78 -0.35
CA ARG A 85 8.93 -5.36 -0.07
C ARG A 85 8.43 -4.98 1.32
N LYS A 86 9.28 -5.09 2.35
CA LYS A 86 8.95 -4.70 3.72
C LYS A 86 8.60 -3.21 3.83
N GLN A 87 9.34 -2.35 3.12
CA GLN A 87 9.07 -0.91 3.07
C GLN A 87 7.74 -0.60 2.38
N TYR A 88 7.45 -1.24 1.24
CA TYR A 88 6.16 -1.11 0.55
C TYR A 88 5.01 -1.51 1.47
N PHE A 89 5.15 -2.64 2.16
CA PHE A 89 4.12 -3.15 3.06
C PHE A 89 3.88 -2.23 4.26
N LEU A 90 4.95 -1.71 4.87
CA LEU A 90 4.85 -0.72 5.94
C LEU A 90 4.14 0.55 5.47
N LEU A 91 4.48 1.04 4.27
CA LEU A 91 3.84 2.22 3.69
C LEU A 91 2.35 1.98 3.46
N LEU A 92 1.98 0.80 2.95
CA LEU A 92 0.59 0.36 2.78
C LEU A 92 -0.20 0.45 4.09
N LYS A 93 0.29 -0.17 5.17
CA LYS A 93 -0.36 -0.16 6.48
C LYS A 93 -0.59 1.25 7.00
N ASN A 94 0.46 2.07 6.97
CA ASN A 94 0.43 3.44 7.47
C ASN A 94 -0.55 4.32 6.67
N LEU A 95 -0.61 4.15 5.34
CA LEU A 95 -1.56 4.88 4.49
C LEU A 95 -3.00 4.47 4.76
N CYS A 96 -3.28 3.17 4.92
CA CYS A 96 -4.61 2.68 5.30
C CYS A 96 -5.04 3.27 6.65
N GLN A 97 -4.20 3.20 7.68
CA GLN A 97 -4.47 3.80 8.99
C GLN A 97 -4.73 5.30 8.90
N ALA A 98 -3.85 6.04 8.22
CA ALA A 98 -3.98 7.49 8.07
C ALA A 98 -5.30 7.87 7.37
N TYR A 99 -5.72 7.12 6.35
CA TYR A 99 -6.98 7.38 5.66
C TYR A 99 -8.20 7.05 6.50
N ILE A 100 -8.16 5.99 7.30
CA ILE A 100 -9.25 5.64 8.24
C ILE A 100 -9.42 6.76 9.27
N HIS A 101 -8.33 7.25 9.86
CA HIS A 101 -8.37 8.39 10.78
C HIS A 101 -8.89 9.67 10.12
N TYR A 102 -8.47 9.95 8.88
CA TYR A 102 -8.98 11.05 8.09
C TYR A 102 -10.50 10.94 7.92
N LEU A 103 -11.00 9.80 7.42
CA LEU A 103 -12.42 9.62 7.15
C LEU A 103 -13.28 9.79 8.39
N TRP A 104 -12.82 9.29 9.54
CA TRP A 104 -13.53 9.42 10.81
C TRP A 104 -13.78 10.87 11.22
N THR A 105 -12.83 11.76 10.92
CA THR A 105 -12.87 13.17 11.31
C THR A 105 -13.33 14.10 10.19
N SER A 106 -13.50 13.57 8.98
CA SER A 106 -13.87 14.33 7.78
C SER A 106 -15.38 14.41 7.58
N PRO A 107 -15.87 15.42 6.81
CA PRO A 107 -17.25 15.45 6.30
C PRO A 107 -17.61 14.23 5.44
N GLU A 108 -16.62 13.53 4.90
CA GLU A 108 -16.79 12.31 4.10
C GLU A 108 -16.87 11.03 4.96
N SER A 109 -17.15 11.13 6.26
CA SER A 109 -17.27 9.97 7.17
C SER A 109 -18.29 8.93 6.71
N CYS A 110 -19.28 9.32 5.90
CA CYS A 110 -20.22 8.40 5.27
C CYS A 110 -19.55 7.35 4.35
N LEU A 111 -18.35 7.63 3.83
CA LEU A 111 -17.57 6.70 3.01
C LEU A 111 -16.77 5.69 3.83
N LEU A 112 -16.68 5.86 5.15
CA LEU A 112 -15.84 5.04 6.02
C LEU A 112 -16.18 3.56 5.91
N ALA A 113 -17.46 3.18 5.96
CA ALA A 113 -17.88 1.79 5.85
C ALA A 113 -17.42 1.14 4.54
N LYS A 114 -17.62 1.85 3.42
CA LYS A 114 -17.15 1.42 2.10
C LYS A 114 -15.63 1.24 2.07
N ARG A 115 -14.89 2.20 2.63
CA ARG A 115 -13.42 2.19 2.62
C ARG A 115 -12.82 1.15 3.57
N LEU A 116 -13.47 0.89 4.70
CA LEU A 116 -13.11 -0.23 5.57
C LEU A 116 -13.30 -1.56 4.85
N ASN A 117 -14.36 -1.73 4.05
CA ASN A 117 -14.50 -2.94 3.23
C ASN A 117 -13.45 -3.03 2.11
N ASP A 118 -13.04 -1.89 1.52
CA ASP A 118 -11.93 -1.87 0.55
C ASP A 118 -10.59 -2.30 1.21
N PHE A 119 -10.31 -1.85 2.43
CA PHE A 119 -9.08 -2.19 3.15
C PHE A 119 -9.11 -3.57 3.84
N PHE A 120 -10.29 -3.98 4.29
CA PHE A 120 -10.51 -5.20 5.05
C PHE A 120 -11.80 -5.89 4.54
N PRO A 121 -11.72 -6.63 3.42
CA PRO A 121 -12.88 -7.29 2.84
C PRO A 121 -13.55 -8.23 3.84
N GLY A 122 -14.88 -8.15 3.95
CA GLY A 122 -15.65 -8.97 4.90
C GLY A 122 -15.52 -8.52 6.37
N CYS A 123 -15.02 -7.32 6.63
CA CYS A 123 -15.01 -6.72 7.98
C CYS A 123 -16.41 -6.31 8.47
N LEU A 124 -17.33 -6.00 7.56
CA LEU A 124 -18.65 -5.49 7.88
C LEU A 124 -19.72 -6.49 7.46
N GLU A 125 -20.58 -6.87 8.40
CA GLU A 125 -21.73 -7.74 8.12
C GLU A 125 -22.64 -7.07 7.08
N GLY A 126 -23.02 -7.82 6.04
CA GLY A 126 -23.84 -7.30 4.93
C GLY A 126 -23.07 -6.55 3.84
N TYR A 127 -21.76 -6.33 3.99
CA TYR A 127 -20.87 -5.78 2.96
C TYR A 127 -19.97 -6.89 2.40
N SER A 128 -20.43 -7.56 1.34
CA SER A 128 -19.71 -8.65 0.67
C SER A 128 -19.09 -8.23 -0.67
N GLN A 129 -18.86 -6.93 -0.87
CA GLN A 129 -18.28 -6.45 -2.12
C GLN A 129 -16.78 -6.72 -2.16
N PRO A 130 -16.24 -7.17 -3.32
CA PRO A 130 -14.81 -7.30 -3.50
C PRO A 130 -14.13 -5.93 -3.38
N SER A 131 -12.92 -5.91 -2.81
CA SER A 131 -12.14 -4.67 -2.68
C SER A 131 -11.87 -4.06 -4.05
N SER A 132 -12.01 -2.73 -4.13
CA SER A 132 -11.57 -1.96 -5.30
C SER A 132 -10.04 -1.74 -5.34
N LEU A 133 -9.32 -2.08 -4.27
CA LEU A 133 -7.90 -1.83 -4.11
C LEU A 133 -7.08 -3.06 -4.51
N ARG A 134 -6.15 -2.83 -5.45
CA ARG A 134 -5.41 -3.92 -6.10
C ARG A 134 -4.44 -4.65 -5.17
N PHE A 135 -3.95 -4.00 -4.12
CA PHE A 135 -2.95 -4.60 -3.24
C PHE A 135 -3.45 -5.87 -2.55
N GLN A 136 -4.75 -6.03 -2.33
CA GLN A 136 -5.35 -7.21 -1.69
C GLN A 136 -5.01 -8.52 -2.41
N MET A 137 -4.82 -8.46 -3.73
CA MET A 137 -4.47 -9.62 -4.54
C MET A 137 -2.99 -10.00 -4.43
N ASP A 138 -2.13 -9.08 -4.02
CA ASP A 138 -0.67 -9.22 -4.04
C ASP A 138 -0.07 -9.48 -2.63
N LEU A 139 -0.89 -9.46 -1.57
CA LEU A 139 -0.42 -9.77 -0.22
C LEU A 139 -0.10 -11.26 -0.06
N SER A 140 1.09 -11.57 0.46
CA SER A 140 1.47 -12.89 0.95
C SER A 140 0.66 -13.31 2.18
N GLU A 141 0.70 -14.59 2.56
CA GLU A 141 -0.04 -15.08 3.73
C GLU A 141 0.35 -14.37 5.03
N ASN A 142 1.66 -14.13 5.24
CA ASN A 142 2.16 -13.39 6.40
C ASN A 142 1.65 -11.94 6.39
N GLU A 143 1.70 -11.28 5.23
CA GLU A 143 1.22 -9.90 5.08
C GLU A 143 -0.30 -9.80 5.27
N ARG A 144 -1.06 -10.82 4.86
CA ARG A 144 -2.50 -10.91 5.14
C ARG A 144 -2.79 -11.08 6.63
N ALA A 145 -2.00 -11.89 7.33
CA ALA A 145 -2.12 -12.05 8.77
C ALA A 145 -1.85 -10.72 9.50
N GLU A 146 -0.77 -10.02 9.14
CA GLU A 146 -0.47 -8.69 9.68
C GLU A 146 -1.52 -7.62 9.33
N PHE A 147 -2.16 -7.70 8.16
CA PHE A 147 -3.32 -6.86 7.84
C PHE A 147 -4.55 -7.24 8.67
N GLY A 148 -4.69 -8.51 9.03
CA GLY A 148 -5.72 -8.99 9.96
C GLY A 148 -5.54 -8.40 11.35
N GLU A 149 -4.32 -8.34 11.87
CA GLU A 149 -4.01 -7.66 13.13
C GLU A 149 -4.39 -6.17 13.07
N LEU A 150 -4.01 -5.50 11.97
CA LEU A 150 -4.39 -4.10 11.75
C LEU A 150 -5.92 -3.89 11.71
N LYS A 151 -6.66 -4.81 11.09
CA LYS A 151 -8.12 -4.79 11.07
C LYS A 151 -8.68 -4.86 12.49
N GLU A 152 -8.16 -5.76 13.32
CA GLU A 152 -8.62 -5.92 14.71
C GLU A 152 -8.29 -4.69 15.56
N GLU A 153 -7.11 -4.09 15.39
CA GLU A 153 -6.73 -2.83 16.04
C GLU A 153 -7.70 -1.70 15.70
N VAL A 154 -7.95 -1.48 14.40
CA VAL A 154 -8.88 -0.44 13.92
C VAL A 154 -10.30 -0.70 14.44
N SER A 155 -10.76 -1.95 14.38
CA SER A 155 -12.10 -2.34 14.83
C SER A 155 -12.27 -2.11 16.33
N THR A 156 -11.26 -2.46 17.12
CA THR A 156 -11.24 -2.24 18.57
C THR A 156 -11.28 -0.76 18.89
N TRP A 157 -10.42 0.04 18.25
CA TRP A 157 -10.39 1.49 18.41
C TRP A 157 -11.74 2.14 18.09
N MET A 158 -12.37 1.78 16.98
CA MET A 158 -13.71 2.28 16.61
C MET A 158 -14.77 1.93 17.66
N LYS A 159 -14.79 0.68 18.16
CA LYS A 159 -15.72 0.25 19.21
C LYS A 159 -15.54 1.07 20.49
N THR A 160 -14.30 1.25 20.94
CA THR A 160 -13.99 2.04 22.13
C THR A 160 -14.47 3.48 22.02
N ILE A 161 -14.34 4.11 20.84
CA ILE A 161 -14.84 5.47 20.63
C ILE A 161 -16.37 5.51 20.70
N LEU A 162 -17.06 4.58 20.03
CA LEU A 162 -18.53 4.54 20.03
C LEU A 162 -19.10 4.29 21.44
N GLU A 163 -18.47 3.40 22.22
CA GLU A 163 -18.83 3.16 23.62
C GLU A 163 -18.65 4.41 24.48
N TRP A 164 -17.54 5.13 24.29
CA TRP A 164 -17.29 6.40 24.98
C TRP A 164 -18.32 7.48 24.63
N GLU A 165 -18.69 7.60 23.34
CA GLU A 165 -19.74 8.53 22.90
C GLU A 165 -21.09 8.19 23.53
N TYR A 166 -21.46 6.90 23.54
CA TYR A 166 -22.71 6.43 24.13
C TYR A 166 -22.80 6.74 25.64
N GLU A 167 -21.75 6.45 26.41
CA GLU A 167 -21.75 6.72 27.86
C GLU A 167 -21.75 8.23 28.17
N ARG A 168 -21.14 9.07 27.33
CA ARG A 168 -21.26 10.53 27.46
C ARG A 168 -22.69 11.00 27.21
N GLU A 169 -23.35 10.54 26.15
CA GLU A 169 -24.73 10.93 25.86
C GLU A 169 -25.69 10.54 26.98
N LYS A 170 -25.52 9.32 27.51
CA LYS A 170 -26.30 8.80 28.64
C LYS A 170 -26.06 9.59 29.93
N SER A 171 -24.83 10.07 30.16
CA SER A 171 -24.48 10.91 31.30
C SER A 171 -25.03 12.34 31.15
N GLY A 172 -24.99 12.92 29.95
CA GLY A 172 -25.56 14.23 29.65
C GLY A 172 -27.09 14.25 29.77
N LYS A 173 -27.77 13.18 29.33
CA LYS A 173 -29.23 13.00 29.50
C LYS A 173 -29.67 12.79 30.95
N ARG A 174 -28.76 12.49 31.88
CA ARG A 174 -29.06 12.35 33.32
C ARG A 174 -28.88 13.66 34.10
N GLN A 175 -28.32 14.69 33.49
CA GLN A 175 -28.00 15.98 34.12
C GLN A 175 -28.84 17.16 33.60
N GLY A 176 -29.70 16.95 32.60
CA GLY A 176 -30.68 17.92 32.10
C GLY A 176 -32.10 17.49 32.45
#